data_AF-A0A2J8KS46-F1
#
_entry.id   AF-A0A2J8KS46-F1
#
_cell.length_a   1.000
_cell.length_b   1.000
_cell.length_c   1.000
_cell.angle_alpha   90.00
_cell.angle_beta   90.00
_cell.angle_gamma   90.00
#
_symmetry.space_group_name_H-M   'P 1'
#
loop_
_entity.id
_entity.type
_entity.pdbx_description
1 polymer ?
#
loop_
_entity_poly.entity_id
_entity_poly.type
_entity_poly.pdbx_seq_one_letter_code
_entity_poly.pdbx_strand_id
1 'polypeptide(L)'
;IRAWDRSKPLLFCPAMNTAMWEHPITAQQVDQLKAFGYVEIPCVAKKLVCGDEGLGAMAEVGTIVDKVKEVLFQHSGFQQS
;
A
#
# COMPACT_ATOMS: atom_id res chain seq x y z
N ILE A 1 1.46 10.90 9.95
CA ILE A 1 0.11 10.73 9.36
C ILE A 1 -0.99 11.59 9.99
N ARG A 2 -1.12 11.71 11.31
CA ARG A 2 -2.27 12.41 11.92
C ARG A 2 -2.35 13.91 11.63
N ALA A 3 -1.23 14.54 11.29
CA ALA A 3 -1.15 15.93 10.83
C ALA A 3 -0.81 16.04 9.33
N TRP A 4 -1.06 14.98 8.55
CA TRP A 4 -0.83 15.00 7.11
C TRP A 4 -1.91 15.86 6.43
N ASP A 5 -1.49 16.66 5.46
CA ASP A 5 -2.40 17.39 4.59
C ASP A 5 -3.20 16.42 3.72
N ARG A 6 -4.50 16.29 4.01
CA ARG A 6 -5.39 15.32 3.33
C ARG A 6 -5.66 15.67 1.87
N SER A 7 -5.27 16.86 1.39
CA SER A 7 -5.31 17.17 -0.04
C SER A 7 -4.20 16.45 -0.82
N LYS A 8 -3.10 16.07 -0.15
CA LYS A 8 -1.98 15.37 -0.78
C LYS A 8 -2.18 13.86 -0.76
N PRO A 9 -1.82 13.15 -1.84
CA PRO A 9 -1.94 11.71 -1.88
C PRO A 9 -1.05 11.06 -0.82
N LEU A 10 -1.55 9.98 -0.22
CA LEU A 10 -0.80 9.13 0.69
C LEU A 10 -0.91 7.70 0.21
N LEU A 11 0.24 7.08 -0.06
CA LEU A 11 0.33 5.68 -0.44
C LEU A 11 0.87 4.87 0.75
N PHE A 12 0.43 3.62 0.91
CA PHE A 12 0.99 2.69 1.87
C PHE A 12 1.25 1.33 1.21
N CYS A 13 2.34 0.67 1.61
CA CYS A 13 2.73 -0.64 1.09
C CYS A 13 2.90 -1.61 2.27
N PRO A 14 1.93 -2.50 2.54
CA PRO A 14 2.04 -3.47 3.61
C PRO A 14 3.22 -4.43 3.42
N ALA A 15 3.86 -4.82 4.51
CA ALA A 15 4.96 -5.78 4.54
C ALA A 15 4.94 -6.55 5.87
N MET A 16 4.51 -7.80 5.85
CA MET A 16 4.37 -8.64 7.04
C MET A 16 4.34 -10.13 6.67
N ASN A 17 4.49 -11.00 7.66
CA ASN A 17 4.30 -12.44 7.45
C ASN A 17 2.83 -12.75 7.08
N THR A 18 2.60 -13.85 6.37
CA THR A 18 1.27 -14.30 5.93
C THR A 18 0.27 -14.47 7.06
N ALA A 19 0.67 -15.01 8.22
CA ALA A 19 -0.22 -15.13 9.36
C ALA A 19 -0.67 -13.76 9.92
N MET A 20 0.19 -12.73 9.80
CA MET A 20 -0.18 -11.36 10.16
C MET A 20 -1.11 -10.75 9.11
N TRP A 21 -0.86 -11.03 7.82
CA TRP A 21 -1.69 -10.52 6.72
C TRP A 21 -3.11 -11.09 6.76
N GLU A 22 -3.24 -12.39 7.03
CA GLU A 22 -4.52 -13.10 7.13
C GLU A 22 -5.28 -12.80 8.43
N HIS A 23 -4.64 -12.14 9.40
CA HIS A 23 -5.29 -11.81 10.65
C HIS A 23 -6.45 -10.80 10.43
N PRO A 24 -7.66 -11.03 10.99
CA PRO A 24 -8.83 -10.18 10.73
C PRO A 24 -8.64 -8.69 11.04
N ILE A 25 -7.84 -8.35 12.07
CA ILE A 25 -7.47 -6.96 12.38
C ILE A 25 -6.74 -6.29 11.22
N THR A 26 -5.88 -7.00 10.50
CA THR A 26 -5.13 -6.43 9.38
C THR A 26 -6.08 -6.03 8.26
N ALA A 27 -7.05 -6.89 7.93
CA ALA A 27 -8.09 -6.55 6.96
C ALA A 27 -8.86 -5.29 7.38
N GLN A 28 -9.31 -5.23 8.64
CA GLN A 28 -10.01 -4.04 9.17
C GLN A 28 -9.16 -2.76 9.10
N GLN A 29 -7.86 -2.86 9.39
CA GLN A 29 -6.94 -1.73 9.34
C GLN A 29 -6.70 -1.26 7.90
N VAL A 30 -6.50 -2.18 6.95
CA VAL A 30 -6.34 -1.87 5.52
C VAL A 30 -7.59 -1.18 4.98
N ASP A 31 -8.77 -1.70 5.30
CA ASP A 31 -10.04 -1.09 4.91
C ASP A 31 -10.21 0.31 5.51
N GLN A 32 -9.81 0.50 6.77
CA GLN A 32 -9.84 1.82 7.40
C GLN A 32 -8.91 2.83 6.73
N LEU A 33 -7.72 2.41 6.31
CA LEU A 33 -6.78 3.26 5.56
C LEU A 33 -7.34 3.64 4.19
N LYS A 34 -7.92 2.67 3.47
CA LYS A 34 -8.60 2.93 2.19
C LYS A 34 -9.78 3.89 2.35
N ALA A 35 -10.58 3.73 3.40
CA ALA A 35 -11.69 4.63 3.72
C ALA A 35 -11.24 6.08 4.01
N PHE A 36 -9.99 6.31 4.43
CA PHE A 36 -9.44 7.65 4.57
C PHE A 36 -9.04 8.30 3.24
N GLY A 37 -9.07 7.55 2.13
CA GLY A 37 -8.60 7.97 0.81
C GLY A 37 -7.14 7.63 0.54
N TYR A 38 -6.52 6.79 1.38
CA TYR A 38 -5.13 6.37 1.16
C TYR A 38 -5.07 5.27 0.10
N VAL A 39 -4.02 5.31 -0.71
CA VAL A 39 -3.83 4.39 -1.84
C VAL A 39 -2.99 3.21 -1.37
N GLU A 40 -3.56 2.03 -1.43
CA GLU A 40 -2.82 0.80 -1.16
C GLU A 40 -1.92 0.45 -2.35
N ILE A 41 -0.67 0.09 -2.06
CA ILE A 41 0.18 -0.71 -2.93
C ILE A 41 0.12 -2.14 -2.38
N PRO A 42 -0.59 -3.07 -3.05
CA PRO A 42 -0.85 -4.39 -2.50
C PRO A 42 0.44 -5.16 -2.19
N CYS A 43 0.40 -5.96 -1.14
CA CYS A 43 1.45 -6.95 -0.90
C CYS A 43 1.43 -8.02 -2.00
N VAL A 44 2.56 -8.74 -2.15
CA VAL A 44 2.73 -9.81 -3.11
C VAL A 44 2.95 -11.14 -2.41
N ALA A 45 2.65 -12.24 -3.10
CA ALA A 45 3.04 -13.56 -2.64
C ALA A 45 4.54 -13.77 -2.90
N LYS A 46 5.27 -14.27 -1.89
CA LYS A 46 6.65 -14.73 -2.05
C LYS A 46 6.85 -16.07 -1.39
N LYS A 47 7.84 -16.81 -1.89
CA LYS A 47 8.28 -18.06 -1.28
C LYS A 47 8.96 -17.76 0.05
N LEU A 48 8.39 -18.30 1.12
CA LEU A 48 8.89 -18.20 2.48
C LEU A 48 10.10 -19.10 2.66
N VAL A 49 10.87 -18.85 3.73
CA VAL A 49 12.07 -19.63 4.08
C VAL A 49 11.73 -21.10 4.34
N CYS A 50 10.50 -21.41 4.76
CA CYS A 50 10.00 -22.78 4.94
C CYS A 50 9.65 -23.51 3.62
N GLY A 51 9.64 -22.80 2.48
CA GLY A 51 9.29 -23.36 1.17
C GLY A 51 7.85 -23.09 0.72
N ASP A 52 6.98 -22.65 1.64
CA ASP A 52 5.59 -22.29 1.34
C ASP A 52 5.49 -20.94 0.62
N GLU A 53 4.52 -20.76 -0.28
CA GLU A 53 4.20 -19.45 -0.83
C GLU A 53 3.17 -18.75 0.04
N GLY A 54 3.48 -17.52 0.45
CA GLY A 54 2.63 -16.75 1.36
C GLY A 54 2.47 -15.30 0.91
N LEU A 55 1.25 -14.79 1.02
CA LEU A 55 0.92 -13.38 0.79
C LEU A 55 1.42 -12.52 1.97
N GLY A 56 1.68 -11.24 1.73
CA GLY A 56 2.10 -10.29 2.77
C GLY A 56 3.49 -9.68 2.55
N ALA A 57 4.26 -10.17 1.58
CA ALA A 57 5.54 -9.57 1.25
C ALA A 57 5.35 -8.19 0.61
N MET A 58 6.24 -7.25 0.92
CA MET A 58 6.23 -5.92 0.29
C MET A 58 6.31 -6.04 -1.23
N ALA A 59 5.58 -5.17 -1.94
CA ALA A 59 5.77 -5.02 -3.39
C ALA A 59 7.23 -4.68 -3.73
N GLU A 60 7.65 -5.03 -4.95
CA GLU A 60 8.99 -4.70 -5.42
C GLU A 60 9.19 -3.18 -5.47
N VAL A 61 10.42 -2.73 -5.20
CA VAL A 61 10.75 -1.29 -5.17
C VAL A 61 10.39 -0.61 -6.50
N GLY A 62 10.62 -1.27 -7.63
CA GLY A 62 10.22 -0.76 -8.94
C GLY A 62 8.71 -0.49 -9.02
N THR A 63 7.89 -1.45 -8.60
CA THR A 63 6.43 -1.31 -8.54
C THR A 63 6.00 -0.15 -7.63
N ILE A 64 6.65 0.00 -6.47
CA ILE A 64 6.36 1.11 -5.56
C ILE A 64 6.68 2.46 -6.22
N VAL A 65 7.86 2.58 -6.83
CA VAL A 65 8.30 3.81 -7.50
C VAL A 65 7.38 4.17 -8.66
N ASP A 66 7.00 3.19 -9.48
CA ASP A 66 6.10 3.40 -10.61
C ASP A 66 4.73 3.87 -10.14
N LYS A 67 4.21 3.29 -9.05
CA LYS A 67 2.93 3.73 -8.48
C LYS A 67 2.99 5.15 -7.90
N VAL A 68 4.09 5.50 -7.24
CA VAL A 68 4.31 6.87 -6.75
C VAL A 68 4.34 7.86 -7.91
N LYS A 69 5.07 7.56 -8.99
CA LYS A 69 5.10 8.41 -10.20
C LYS A 69 3.71 8.58 -10.80
N GLU A 70 2.97 7.49 -10.99
CA GLU A 70 1.60 7.52 -11.51
C GLU A 70 0.72 8.48 -10.72
N VAL A 71 0.72 8.37 -9.39
CA VAL A 71 -0.10 9.20 -8.51
C VAL A 71 0.37 10.67 -8.55
N LEU A 72 1.67 10.94 -8.59
CA LEU A 72 2.20 12.30 -8.71
C LEU A 72 1.79 12.98 -10.03
N PHE A 73 1.85 12.25 -11.15
CA PHE A 73 1.42 12.77 -12.44
C PHE A 73 -0.08 13.07 -12.49
N GLN A 74 -0.92 12.18 -11.95
CA GLN A 74 -2.37 12.41 -11.86
C GLN A 74 -2.69 13.63 -10.98
N HIS A 75 -1.97 13.80 -9.87
CA HIS A 75 -2.23 14.91 -8.94
C HIS A 75 -1.74 16.27 -9.48
N SER A 76 -0.66 16.28 -10.26
CA SER A 76 -0.13 17.49 -10.89
C SER A 76 -1.05 18.03 -11.99
N GLY A 77 -1.83 17.17 -12.65
CA GLY A 77 -2.82 17.55 -13.66
C GLY A 77 -4.04 18.31 -13.09
N PHE A 78 -4.31 18.22 -11.79
CA PHE A 78 -5.43 18.92 -11.12
C PHE A 78 -5.06 20.30 -10.55
N GLN A 79 -3.78 20.65 -10.48
CA GLN A 79 -3.34 21.96 -9.96
C GLN A 79 -3.16 23.03 -11.05
N GLN A 80 -3.56 22.75 -12.29
CA GLN A 80 -3.41 23.65 -13.44
C GLN A 80 -4.73 24.19 -14.02
N SER A 81 -5.84 24.05 -13.29
CA SER A 81 -7.18 24.53 -13.67
C SER A 81 -7.80 25.42 -12.60
#